data_AF-A0A964ILX3-F1
#
_entry.id   AF-A0A964ILX3-F1
#
_cell.length_a   1.000
_cell.length_b   1.000
_cell.length_c   1.000
_cell.angle_alpha   90.00
_cell.angle_beta   90.00
_cell.angle_gamma   90.00
#
_symmetry.space_group_name_H-M   'P 1'
#
loop_
_entity.id
_entity.type
_entity.pdbx_description
1 polymer ?
#
loop_
_entity_poly.entity_id
_entity_poly.type
_entity_poly.pdbx_seq_one_letter_code
_entity_poly.pdbx_strand_id
1 'polypeptide(L)'
;MSILRKLFICLVLSLVVAAAQPAAAQSFKWWQMERFQKGLTLSQEQIDRIEAIFQTAAPSLRAQKGALDKAEHKLSKVITDSKSDEATVLQAAERVEAARAELSRTRTLQLFRMRRVLSDEQNAKMKEMHDHDRRERERDRKPKDDH
;
A
#
# COMPACT_ATOMS: atom_id res chain seq x y z
N MET A 1 -20.04 12.02 -31.48
CA MET A 1 -19.60 13.01 -30.47
C MET A 1 -19.87 12.64 -29.00
N SER A 2 -20.76 11.67 -28.69
CA SER A 2 -21.04 11.26 -27.29
C SER A 2 -20.03 10.24 -26.72
N ILE A 3 -19.37 9.45 -27.58
CA ILE A 3 -18.39 8.43 -27.18
C ILE A 3 -17.02 9.07 -26.86
N LEU A 4 -16.65 10.15 -27.56
CA LEU A 4 -15.40 10.89 -27.36
C LEU A 4 -15.36 11.65 -26.01
N ARG A 5 -16.51 12.14 -25.52
CA ARG A 5 -16.61 12.76 -24.17
C ARG A 5 -16.51 11.73 -23.05
N LYS A 6 -16.99 10.50 -23.26
CA LYS A 6 -16.88 9.40 -22.27
C LYS A 6 -15.45 8.85 -22.16
N LEU A 7 -14.71 8.81 -23.27
CA LEU A 7 -13.30 8.41 -23.29
C LEU A 7 -12.39 9.41 -22.56
N PHE A 8 -12.68 10.71 -22.65
CA PHE A 8 -11.92 11.74 -21.91
C PHE A 8 -12.19 11.72 -20.40
N ILE A 9 -13.42 11.38 -19.97
CA ILE A 9 -13.76 11.28 -18.53
C ILE A 9 -13.06 10.09 -17.85
N CYS A 10 -12.80 9.00 -18.58
CA CYS A 10 -12.01 7.87 -18.04
C CYS A 10 -10.49 8.13 -18.05
N LEU A 11 -9.98 8.90 -19.02
CA LEU A 11 -8.54 9.17 -19.13
C LEU A 11 -8.03 10.12 -18.04
N VAL A 12 -8.82 11.12 -17.65
CA VAL A 12 -8.43 12.07 -16.59
C VAL A 12 -8.50 11.43 -15.18
N LEU A 13 -9.30 10.38 -15.00
CA LEU A 13 -9.37 9.64 -13.73
C LEU A 13 -8.13 8.78 -13.45
N SER A 14 -7.32 8.49 -14.47
CA SER A 14 -6.19 7.55 -14.36
C SER A 14 -4.82 8.23 -14.26
N LEU A 15 -4.74 9.56 -14.44
CA LEU A 15 -3.46 10.26 -14.61
C LEU A 15 -2.95 11.04 -13.38
N VAL A 16 -3.68 11.06 -12.25
CA VAL A 16 -3.28 11.88 -11.09
C VAL A 16 -2.64 11.10 -9.93
N VAL A 17 -2.55 9.77 -9.94
CA VAL A 17 -1.79 9.05 -8.89
C VAL A 17 -1.00 7.88 -9.46
N ALA A 18 0.02 8.20 -10.25
CA ALA A 18 1.21 7.35 -10.27
C ALA A 18 2.07 7.73 -9.05
N ALA A 19 2.41 6.73 -8.23
CA ALA A 19 3.22 6.83 -7.00
C ALA A 19 2.47 7.15 -5.68
N ALA A 20 1.54 6.27 -5.30
CA ALA A 20 1.51 5.60 -4.00
C ALA A 20 0.21 4.81 -3.94
N GLN A 21 0.23 3.55 -4.38
CA GLN A 21 -0.80 2.62 -3.93
C GLN A 21 -0.63 2.55 -2.41
N PRO A 22 -1.55 3.12 -1.59
CA PRO A 22 -1.43 2.98 -0.15
C PRO A 22 -1.53 1.49 0.08
N ALA A 23 -0.42 0.94 0.58
CA ALA A 23 -0.16 -0.47 0.78
C ALA A 23 -1.45 -1.27 0.78
N ALA A 24 -1.61 -2.17 -0.21
CA ALA A 24 -2.37 -3.37 0.03
C ALA A 24 -1.97 -3.81 1.44
N ALA A 25 -2.91 -3.71 2.38
CA ALA A 25 -2.68 -4.08 3.76
C ALA A 25 -1.93 -5.40 3.70
N GLN A 26 -0.82 -5.55 4.43
CA GLN A 26 -0.10 -6.81 4.46
C GLN A 26 -1.09 -7.89 4.93
N SER A 27 -1.82 -8.51 4.00
CA SER A 27 -2.50 -9.77 4.19
C SER A 27 -1.44 -10.86 4.36
N PHE A 28 -0.24 -10.59 3.88
CA PHE A 28 0.94 -11.42 3.95
C PHE A 28 1.75 -11.16 5.23
N LYS A 29 1.60 -12.04 6.23
CA LYS A 29 2.44 -12.07 7.44
C LYS A 29 3.78 -12.76 7.16
N TRP A 30 4.74 -12.07 6.55
CA TRP A 30 6.02 -12.67 6.12
C TRP A 30 6.78 -13.36 7.27
N TRP A 31 6.68 -12.86 8.50
CA TRP A 31 7.38 -13.41 9.68
C TRP A 31 6.83 -14.77 10.13
N GLN A 32 5.64 -15.16 9.65
CA GLN A 32 5.06 -16.47 9.91
C GLN A 32 5.46 -17.52 8.86
N MET A 33 6.21 -17.12 7.83
CA MET A 33 6.55 -18.03 6.74
C MET A 33 7.89 -18.68 6.97
N GLU A 34 7.94 -19.99 6.73
CA GLU A 34 9.14 -20.82 6.91
C GLU A 34 10.35 -20.26 6.17
N ARG A 35 10.16 -19.76 4.94
CA ARG A 35 11.21 -19.11 4.14
C ARG A 35 11.90 -17.96 4.90
N PHE A 36 11.13 -17.08 5.54
CA PHE A 36 11.68 -15.92 6.26
C PHE A 36 12.18 -16.31 7.64
N GLN A 37 11.49 -17.22 8.34
CA GLN A 37 11.94 -17.71 9.64
C GLN A 37 13.30 -18.40 9.53
N LYS A 38 13.48 -19.31 8.57
CA LYS A 38 14.76 -19.98 8.32
C LYS A 38 15.80 -19.02 7.73
N GLY A 39 15.41 -18.26 6.70
CA GLY A 39 16.33 -17.37 5.98
C GLY A 39 16.90 -16.22 6.81
N LEU A 40 16.16 -15.76 7.82
CA LEU A 40 16.59 -14.72 8.77
C LEU A 40 16.96 -15.27 10.14
N THR A 41 16.80 -16.58 10.36
CA THR A 41 16.98 -17.25 11.65
C THR A 41 16.23 -16.51 12.76
N LEU A 42 14.93 -16.24 12.52
CA LEU A 42 14.10 -15.51 13.49
C LEU A 42 13.94 -16.33 14.77
N SER A 43 14.20 -15.71 15.91
CA SER A 43 13.84 -16.29 17.20
C SER A 43 12.33 -16.22 17.44
N GLN A 44 11.82 -17.08 18.31
CA GLN A 44 10.41 -17.03 18.72
C GLN A 44 10.04 -15.66 19.33
N GLU A 45 10.94 -15.09 20.14
CA GLU A 45 10.73 -13.75 20.72
C GLU A 45 10.57 -12.67 19.62
N GLN A 46 11.39 -12.72 18.56
CA GLN A 46 11.27 -11.78 17.45
C GLN A 46 9.95 -11.96 16.70
N ILE A 47 9.53 -13.20 16.45
CA ILE A 47 8.25 -13.52 15.81
C ILE A 47 7.09 -12.94 16.64
N ASP A 48 7.09 -13.17 17.95
CA ASP A 48 6.03 -12.72 18.86
C ASP A 48 5.99 -11.19 18.96
N ARG A 49 7.15 -10.53 19.00
CA ARG A 49 7.23 -9.06 19.01
C ARG A 49 6.74 -8.43 17.71
N ILE A 50 7.09 -9.02 16.56
CA ILE A 50 6.59 -8.57 15.26
C ILE A 50 5.06 -8.75 15.19
N GLU A 51 4.55 -9.89 15.65
CA GLU A 51 3.12 -10.17 15.71
C GLU A 51 2.39 -9.15 16.60
N ALA A 52 2.92 -8.85 17.79
CA ALA A 52 2.33 -7.87 18.70
C ALA A 52 2.28 -6.46 18.08
N ILE A 53 3.36 -6.01 17.42
CA ILE A 53 3.38 -4.73 16.69
C ILE A 53 2.33 -4.74 15.58
N PHE A 54 2.21 -5.84 14.84
CA PHE A 54 1.23 -5.97 13.78
C PHE A 54 -0.20 -5.83 14.31
N GLN A 55 -0.54 -6.59 15.35
CA GLN A 55 -1.86 -6.61 15.96
C GLN A 55 -2.23 -5.27 16.60
N THR A 56 -1.26 -4.58 17.20
CA THR A 56 -1.49 -3.24 17.80
C THR A 56 -1.96 -2.22 16.76
N ALA A 57 -1.40 -2.24 15.55
CA ALA A 57 -1.77 -1.29 14.50
C ALA A 57 -3.00 -1.72 13.67
N ALA A 58 -3.37 -3.01 13.69
CA ALA A 58 -4.38 -3.56 12.80
C ALA A 58 -5.78 -2.91 12.94
N PRO A 59 -6.31 -2.63 14.15
CA PRO A 59 -7.59 -1.93 14.29
C PRO A 59 -7.58 -0.53 13.67
N SER A 60 -6.56 0.27 13.94
CA SER A 60 -6.43 1.63 13.40
C SER A 60 -6.31 1.63 11.88
N LEU A 61 -5.48 0.75 11.31
CA LEU A 61 -5.33 0.62 9.87
C LEU A 61 -6.66 0.23 9.18
N ARG A 62 -7.44 -0.68 9.79
CA ARG A 62 -8.76 -1.06 9.26
C ARG A 62 -9.73 0.12 9.29
N ALA A 63 -9.78 0.86 10.39
CA ALA A 63 -10.63 2.04 10.52
C ALA A 63 -10.23 3.16 9.54
N GLN A 64 -8.94 3.46 9.42
CA GLN A 64 -8.39 4.46 8.50
C GLN A 64 -8.63 4.07 7.04
N LYS A 65 -8.51 2.79 6.69
CA LYS A 65 -8.85 2.31 5.34
C LYS A 65 -10.34 2.53 5.03
N GLY A 66 -11.23 2.21 5.98
CA GLY A 66 -12.66 2.49 5.83
C GLY A 66 -12.97 3.99 5.70
N ALA A 67 -12.23 4.85 6.41
CA ALA A 67 -12.34 6.30 6.27
C ALA A 67 -11.89 6.79 4.89
N LEU A 68 -10.78 6.25 4.38
CA LEU A 68 -10.30 6.51 3.03
C LEU A 68 -11.34 6.10 1.98
N ASP A 69 -11.88 4.88 2.07
CA ASP A 69 -12.91 4.38 1.15
C ASP A 69 -14.15 5.29 1.13
N LYS A 70 -14.58 5.75 2.31
CA LYS A 70 -15.70 6.68 2.44
C LYS A 70 -15.38 8.04 1.80
N ALA A 71 -14.16 8.55 1.98
CA ALA A 71 -13.74 9.81 1.39
C ALA A 71 -13.66 9.72 -0.15
N GLU A 72 -13.10 8.63 -0.68
CA GLU A 72 -13.00 8.38 -2.13
C GLU A 72 -14.40 8.24 -2.76
N HIS A 73 -15.32 7.54 -2.09
CA HIS A 73 -16.72 7.46 -2.53
C HIS A 73 -17.41 8.83 -2.54
N LYS A 74 -17.15 9.67 -1.53
CA LYS A 74 -17.72 11.03 -1.47
C LYS A 74 -17.16 11.92 -2.58
N LEU A 75 -15.85 11.87 -2.83
CA LEU A 75 -15.23 12.58 -3.94
C LEU A 75 -15.83 12.16 -5.28
N SER A 76 -15.97 10.85 -5.52
CA SER A 76 -16.61 10.32 -6.73
C SER A 76 -18.01 10.91 -6.94
N LYS A 77 -18.85 10.91 -5.90
CA LYS A 77 -20.19 11.51 -5.96
C LYS A 77 -20.15 12.99 -6.32
N VAL A 78 -19.30 13.78 -5.65
CA VAL A 78 -19.21 15.23 -5.88
C VAL A 78 -18.74 15.54 -7.30
N ILE A 79 -17.74 14.82 -7.83
CA ILE A 79 -17.28 14.99 -9.22
C ILE A 79 -18.39 14.70 -10.24
N THR A 80 -19.24 13.70 -9.97
CA THR A 80 -20.32 13.31 -10.89
C THR A 80 -21.59 14.15 -10.77
N ASP A 81 -21.74 14.94 -9.70
CA ASP A 81 -22.90 15.79 -9.47
C ASP A 81 -22.77 17.10 -10.24
N SER A 82 -23.70 17.35 -11.17
CA SER A 82 -23.72 18.55 -12.01
C SER A 82 -23.94 19.84 -11.24
N LYS A 83 -24.34 19.76 -9.97
CA LYS A 83 -24.52 20.91 -9.07
C LYS A 83 -23.29 21.23 -8.23
N SER A 84 -22.27 20.37 -8.22
CA SER A 84 -21.04 20.63 -7.47
C SER A 84 -20.25 21.76 -8.10
N ASP A 85 -19.77 22.68 -7.27
CA ASP A 85 -18.79 23.68 -7.66
C ASP A 85 -17.34 23.17 -7.44
N GLU A 86 -16.38 23.91 -7.99
CA GLU A 86 -14.96 23.59 -7.90
C GLU A 86 -14.47 23.54 -6.44
N ALA A 87 -14.95 24.45 -5.59
CA ALA A 87 -14.59 24.50 -4.19
C ALA A 87 -15.01 23.21 -3.45
N THR A 88 -16.20 22.68 -3.74
CA THR A 88 -16.70 21.43 -3.16
C THR A 88 -15.86 20.23 -3.60
N VAL A 89 -15.47 20.19 -4.88
CA VAL A 89 -14.57 19.14 -5.42
C VAL A 89 -13.22 19.20 -4.71
N LEU A 90 -12.61 20.39 -4.62
CA LEU A 90 -11.32 20.57 -3.96
C LEU A 90 -11.37 20.14 -2.49
N GLN A 91 -12.41 20.55 -1.75
CA GLN A 91 -12.58 20.16 -0.35
C GLN A 91 -12.82 18.65 -0.19
N ALA A 92 -13.42 17.97 -1.17
CA ALA A 92 -13.55 16.52 -1.15
C ALA A 92 -12.21 15.82 -1.43
N ALA A 93 -11.41 16.36 -2.35
CA ALA A 93 -10.07 15.86 -2.65
C ALA A 93 -9.11 16.00 -1.44
N GLU A 94 -9.13 17.15 -0.76
CA GLU A 94 -8.35 17.37 0.47
C GLU A 94 -8.67 16.33 1.56
N ARG A 95 -9.94 15.93 1.69
CA ARG A 95 -10.35 14.89 2.65
C ARG A 95 -9.80 13.51 2.27
N VAL A 96 -9.74 13.20 0.97
CA VAL A 96 -9.09 11.96 0.50
C VAL A 96 -7.62 11.97 0.86
N GLU A 97 -6.92 13.07 0.57
CA GLU A 97 -5.48 13.17 0.86
C GLU A 97 -5.19 13.15 2.37
N ALA A 98 -6.02 13.78 3.19
CA ALA A 98 -5.90 13.68 4.64
C ALA A 98 -6.07 12.23 5.14
N ALA A 99 -7.06 11.49 4.62
CA ALA A 99 -7.26 10.09 4.97
C ALA A 99 -6.12 9.17 4.50
N ARG A 100 -5.58 9.43 3.30
CA ARG A 100 -4.38 8.74 2.78
C ARG A 100 -3.16 8.97 3.67
N ALA A 101 -2.92 10.22 4.05
CA ALA A 101 -1.81 10.59 4.90
C ALA A 101 -1.88 9.86 6.26
N GLU A 102 -3.07 9.81 6.87
CA GLU A 102 -3.26 9.17 8.17
C GLU A 102 -3.02 7.66 8.13
N LEU A 103 -3.56 6.98 7.11
CA LEU A 103 -3.30 5.56 6.86
C LEU A 103 -1.81 5.30 6.63
N SER A 104 -1.16 6.14 5.81
CA SER A 104 0.26 6.03 5.47
C SER A 104 1.17 6.19 6.69
N ARG A 105 0.89 7.17 7.57
CA ARG A 105 1.66 7.39 8.81
C ARG A 105 1.63 6.16 9.71
N THR A 106 0.43 5.64 9.96
CA THR A 106 0.25 4.46 10.84
C THR A 106 0.96 3.24 10.26
N ARG A 107 0.83 3.03 8.95
CA ARG A 107 1.47 1.91 8.25
C ARG A 107 3.00 2.03 8.27
N THR A 108 3.52 3.22 7.99
CA THR A 108 4.96 3.50 8.02
C THR A 108 5.54 3.23 9.40
N LEU A 109 4.87 3.70 10.45
CA LEU A 109 5.33 3.50 11.82
C LEU A 109 5.28 2.02 12.25
N GLN A 110 4.24 1.29 11.84
CA GLN A 110 4.14 -0.17 12.06
C GLN A 110 5.33 -0.89 11.42
N LEU A 111 5.61 -0.63 10.14
CA LEU A 111 6.71 -1.27 9.40
C LEU A 111 8.08 -0.91 9.99
N PHE A 112 8.27 0.35 10.36
CA PHE A 112 9.50 0.80 11.02
C PHE A 112 9.73 0.07 12.35
N ARG A 113 8.69 -0.07 13.18
CA ARG A 113 8.77 -0.81 14.44
C ARG A 113 9.08 -2.28 14.23
N MET A 114 8.46 -2.93 13.24
CA MET A 114 8.77 -4.33 12.89
C MET A 114 10.24 -4.48 12.46
N ARG A 115 10.74 -3.56 11.63
CA ARG A 115 12.15 -3.55 11.19
C ARG A 115 13.13 -3.47 12.38
N ARG A 116 12.79 -2.73 13.42
CA ARG A 116 13.60 -2.58 14.65
C ARG A 116 13.64 -3.82 15.55
N VAL A 117 12.82 -4.83 15.28
CA VAL A 117 12.91 -6.13 15.98
C VAL A 117 14.05 -6.97 15.42
N LEU A 118 14.43 -6.75 14.16
CA LEU A 118 15.51 -7.45 13.47
C LEU A 118 16.87 -6.82 13.82
N SER A 119 17.93 -7.63 13.83
CA SER A 119 19.31 -7.14 13.86
C SER A 119 19.69 -6.46 12.54
N ASP A 120 20.84 -5.78 12.51
CA ASP A 120 21.33 -5.16 11.29
C ASP A 120 21.67 -6.20 10.22
N GLU A 121 22.22 -7.35 10.62
CA GLU A 121 22.51 -8.48 9.73
C GLU A 121 21.22 -9.09 9.16
N GLN A 122 20.19 -9.28 9.98
CA GLN A 122 18.89 -9.77 9.53
C GLN A 122 18.22 -8.77 8.57
N ASN A 123 18.35 -7.47 8.83
CA ASN A 123 17.86 -6.43 7.93
C ASN A 123 18.59 -6.44 6.58
N ALA A 124 19.92 -6.59 6.59
CA ALA A 124 20.71 -6.75 5.37
C ALA A 124 20.27 -8.01 4.60
N LYS A 125 20.08 -9.13 5.30
CA LYS A 125 19.64 -10.38 4.70
C LYS A 125 18.25 -10.29 4.09
N MET A 126 17.32 -9.63 4.77
CA MET A 126 15.98 -9.37 4.24
C MET A 126 16.04 -8.56 2.94
N LYS A 127 16.92 -7.55 2.87
CA LYS A 127 17.13 -6.77 1.64
C LYS A 127 17.64 -7.65 0.50
N GLU A 128 18.61 -8.52 0.74
CA GLU A 128 19.12 -9.47 -0.26
C GLU A 128 18.02 -10.39 -0.79
N MET A 129 17.18 -10.94 0.11
CA MET A 129 16.06 -11.80 -0.25
C MET A 129 15.06 -11.09 -1.17
N HIS A 130 14.72 -9.83 -0.87
CA HIS A 130 13.83 -9.04 -1.71
C HIS A 130 14.46 -8.67 -3.06
N ASP A 131 15.75 -8.35 -3.07
CA ASP A 131 16.48 -8.04 -4.31
C ASP A 131 16.57 -9.26 -5.23
N HIS A 132 16.76 -10.45 -4.65
CA HIS A 132 16.69 -11.72 -5.38
C HIS A 132 15.31 -11.93 -6.01
N ASP A 133 14.22 -11.83 -5.24
CA ASP A 133 12.86 -12.02 -5.76
C ASP A 133 12.47 -11.00 -6.83
N ARG A 134 13.02 -9.78 -6.74
CA ARG A 134 12.82 -8.77 -7.77
C ARG A 134 13.49 -9.18 -9.08
N ARG A 135 14.75 -9.61 -9.02
CA ARG A 135 15.50 -10.05 -10.21
C ARG A 135 14.88 -11.27 -10.87
N GLU A 136 14.42 -12.26 -10.09
CA GLU A 136 13.74 -13.44 -10.64
C GLU A 136 12.45 -13.03 -11.39
N ARG A 137 11.63 -12.17 -10.79
CA ARG A 137 10.41 -11.66 -11.45
C ARG A 137 10.69 -10.85 -12.72
N GLU A 138 11.82 -10.14 -12.78
CA GLU A 138 12.25 -9.42 -13.97
C GLU A 138 12.72 -10.38 -15.07
N ARG A 139 13.40 -11.47 -14.71
CA ARG A 139 13.81 -12.53 -15.65
C ARG A 139 12.60 -13.23 -16.27
N ASP A 140 11.62 -13.61 -15.45
CA ASP A 140 10.41 -14.30 -15.91
C ASP A 140 9.52 -13.43 -16.81
N ARG A 141 9.61 -12.10 -16.69
CA ARG A 141 8.85 -11.14 -17.50
C ARG A 141 9.47 -10.86 -18.86
N LYS A 142 10.75 -11.17 -19.06
CA LYS A 142 11.41 -10.95 -20.35
C LYS A 142 10.91 -12.04 -21.32
N PRO A 143 10.38 -11.69 -22.51
CA PRO A 143 9.98 -12.70 -23.49
C PRO A 143 11.18 -13.62 -23.74
N LYS A 144 10.95 -14.94 -23.77
CA LYS A 144 11.93 -15.83 -24.39
C LYS A 144 11.93 -15.46 -25.86
N ASP A 145 12.98 -14.79 -26.31
CA ASP A 145 13.20 -14.59 -27.74
C ASP A 145 13.37 -16.00 -28.33
N ASP A 146 12.32 -16.48 -29.00
CA ASP A 146 12.33 -17.73 -29.73
C ASP A 146 13.31 -17.56 -30.91
N HIS A 147 14.45 -18.23 -30.84
CA HIS A 147 15.44 -18.36 -31.92
C HIS A 147 15.14 -19.59 -32.77
#